data_AF-A0A1V6QDR8-F1
#
_entry.id   AF-A0A1V6QDR8-F1
#
_cell.length_a   1.000
_cell.length_b   1.000
_cell.length_c   1.000
_cell.angle_alpha   90.00
_cell.angle_beta   90.00
_cell.angle_gamma   90.00
#
_symmetry.space_group_name_H-M   'P 1'
#
loop_
_entity.id
_entity.type
_entity.pdbx_description
1 polymer ?
#
loop_
_entity_poly.entity_id
_entity_poly.type
_entity_poly.pdbx_seq_one_letter_code
_entity_poly.pdbx_strand_id
1 'polypeptide(L)'
;MRTESIAGSDTTAGAIRGTLLHIMTNPCTKNLPYLQAVIREGMRVWPPVANIFSRDVPAGGDTLVVDDESVFLPGGTCIGYSAYAMHQNEEIYGTDAEAFQPERWFESDQAKLADMILTNDLMFGYGKLQSLGKPVAQIEIGKTIFELLRNFDLALIRPTRPWDVRNLVGLFAISSM
;
A
#
# COMPACT_ATOMS: atom_id res chain seq x y z
N MET A 1 43.76 -10.82 -6.27
CA MET A 1 43.23 -9.92 -7.32
C MET A 1 42.00 -10.61 -7.92
N ARG A 2 40.79 -10.29 -7.45
CA ARG A 2 39.51 -10.88 -7.90
C ARG A 2 38.79 -9.84 -8.77
N THR A 3 39.10 -9.79 -10.06
CA THR A 3 38.50 -8.80 -10.99
C THR A 3 37.87 -9.43 -12.22
N GLU A 4 37.95 -10.75 -12.40
CA GLU A 4 37.52 -11.40 -13.66
C GLU A 4 36.04 -11.86 -13.67
N SER A 5 35.36 -11.88 -12.52
CA SER A 5 33.95 -12.33 -12.46
C SER A 5 32.91 -11.25 -12.81
N ILE A 6 33.32 -9.99 -13.00
CA ILE A 6 32.39 -8.85 -13.18
C ILE A 6 31.97 -8.69 -14.65
N ALA A 7 32.85 -9.01 -15.61
CA ALA A 7 32.55 -8.84 -17.03
C ALA A 7 31.43 -9.77 -17.54
N GLY A 8 31.35 -11.01 -17.02
CA GLY A 8 30.31 -11.98 -17.39
C GLY A 8 28.92 -11.63 -16.83
N SER A 9 28.86 -11.10 -15.59
CA SER A 9 27.60 -10.63 -15.00
C SER A 9 27.10 -9.37 -15.68
N ASP A 10 27.99 -8.44 -16.00
CA ASP A 10 27.60 -7.15 -16.61
C ASP A 10 27.20 -7.30 -18.08
N THR A 11 27.82 -8.20 -18.83
CA THR A 11 27.43 -8.50 -20.22
C THR A 11 26.13 -9.29 -20.29
N THR A 12 25.91 -10.25 -19.39
CA THR A 12 24.62 -10.98 -19.30
C THR A 12 23.51 -10.06 -18.80
N ALA A 13 23.77 -9.24 -17.77
CA ALA A 13 22.84 -8.22 -17.32
C ALA A 13 22.61 -7.14 -18.40
N GLY A 14 23.61 -6.84 -19.22
CA GLY A 14 23.53 -5.94 -20.37
C GLY A 14 22.71 -6.51 -21.53
N ALA A 15 22.82 -7.81 -21.81
CA ALA A 15 22.02 -8.50 -22.81
C ALA A 15 20.56 -8.71 -22.36
N ILE A 16 20.37 -9.09 -21.09
CA ILE A 16 19.04 -9.15 -20.45
C ILE A 16 18.43 -7.75 -20.41
N ARG A 17 19.19 -6.71 -20.04
CA ARG A 17 18.73 -5.32 -20.16
C ARG A 17 18.42 -4.98 -21.60
N GLY A 18 19.31 -5.27 -22.56
CA GLY A 18 19.11 -4.95 -23.98
C GLY A 18 17.87 -5.58 -24.60
N THR A 19 17.50 -6.79 -24.17
CA THR A 19 16.27 -7.48 -24.60
C THR A 19 15.04 -7.09 -23.78
N LEU A 20 15.19 -6.76 -22.49
CA LEU A 20 14.13 -6.28 -21.59
C LEU A 20 14.09 -4.75 -21.43
N LEU A 21 14.78 -3.97 -22.28
CA LEU A 21 14.93 -2.51 -22.19
C LEU A 21 13.57 -1.80 -22.20
N HIS A 22 12.57 -2.50 -22.72
CA HIS A 22 11.19 -2.06 -22.73
C HIS A 22 10.55 -2.06 -21.35
N ILE A 23 10.87 -3.03 -20.49
CA ILE A 23 10.26 -3.18 -19.16
C ILE A 23 11.01 -2.33 -18.13
N MET A 24 10.27 -1.48 -17.45
CA MET A 24 10.77 -0.61 -16.40
C MET A 24 11.38 -1.40 -15.24
N THR A 25 12.54 -0.92 -14.77
CA THR A 25 13.20 -1.47 -13.59
C THR A 25 12.59 -0.92 -12.30
N ASN A 26 12.62 -1.71 -11.22
CA ASN A 26 12.09 -1.30 -9.92
C ASN A 26 12.74 -0.01 -9.33
N PRO A 27 14.07 0.22 -9.45
CA PRO A 27 14.63 1.50 -9.02
C PRO A 27 14.03 2.69 -9.77
N CYS A 28 13.72 2.54 -11.06
CA CYS A 28 13.07 3.58 -11.84
C CYS A 28 11.64 3.85 -11.35
N THR A 29 10.80 2.82 -11.15
CA THR A 29 9.41 3.01 -10.65
C THR A 29 9.38 3.70 -9.28
N LYS A 30 10.33 3.37 -8.39
CA LYS A 30 10.43 3.97 -7.06
C LYS A 30 10.79 5.45 -7.09
N ASN A 31 11.52 5.90 -8.11
CA ASN A 31 11.93 7.29 -8.27
C ASN A 31 10.89 8.15 -9.00
N LEU A 32 9.70 7.62 -9.28
CA LEU A 32 8.58 8.37 -9.84
C LEU A 32 7.64 8.81 -8.71
N PRO A 33 7.80 10.02 -8.14
CA PRO A 33 7.09 10.41 -6.93
C PRO A 33 5.57 10.41 -7.10
N TYR A 34 5.08 10.88 -8.25
CA TYR A 34 3.65 10.89 -8.53
C TYR A 34 3.06 9.48 -8.70
N LEU A 35 3.81 8.54 -9.30
CA LEU A 35 3.40 7.14 -9.37
C LEU A 35 3.29 6.52 -7.97
N GLN A 36 4.26 6.80 -7.09
CA GLN A 36 4.22 6.32 -5.71
C GLN A 36 3.03 6.91 -4.95
N ALA A 37 2.72 8.20 -5.17
CA ALA A 37 1.55 8.85 -4.59
C ALA A 37 0.24 8.22 -5.08
N VAL A 38 0.09 7.96 -6.38
CA VAL A 38 -1.08 7.28 -6.98
C VAL A 38 -1.27 5.87 -6.39
N ILE A 39 -0.19 5.10 -6.29
CA ILE A 39 -0.23 3.73 -5.72
C ILE A 39 -0.68 3.77 -4.27
N ARG A 40 -0.08 4.66 -3.48
CA ARG A 40 -0.39 4.80 -2.06
C ARG A 40 -1.84 5.24 -1.85
N GLU A 41 -2.30 6.23 -2.62
CA GLU A 41 -3.68 6.69 -2.56
C GLU A 41 -4.68 5.62 -3.00
N GLY A 42 -4.32 4.82 -4.02
CA GLY A 42 -5.17 3.72 -4.49
C GLY A 42 -5.40 2.67 -3.41
N MET A 43 -4.34 2.28 -2.72
CA MET A 43 -4.45 1.34 -1.60
C MET A 43 -5.12 1.95 -0.36
N ARG A 44 -5.04 3.28 -0.17
CA ARG A 44 -5.74 3.96 0.92
C ARG A 44 -7.26 3.94 0.71
N VAL A 45 -7.72 4.41 -0.46
CA VAL A 45 -9.16 4.49 -0.79
C VAL A 45 -9.76 3.10 -0.97
N TRP A 46 -9.01 2.21 -1.61
CA TRP A 46 -9.41 0.82 -1.89
C TRP A 46 -8.37 -0.16 -1.35
N PRO A 47 -8.37 -0.42 -0.03
CA PRO A 47 -7.42 -1.36 0.56
C PRO A 47 -7.64 -2.76 -0.01
N PRO A 48 -6.57 -3.47 -0.46
CA PRO A 48 -6.70 -4.81 -1.04
C PRO A 48 -7.34 -5.83 -0.07
N VAL A 49 -7.14 -5.62 1.23
CA VAL A 49 -7.77 -6.39 2.29
C VAL A 49 -8.33 -5.44 3.35
N ALA A 50 -9.64 -5.50 3.55
CA ALA A 50 -10.39 -4.72 4.54
C ALA A 50 -10.80 -5.55 5.77
N ASN A 51 -10.34 -6.79 5.88
CA ASN A 51 -10.67 -7.65 7.03
C ASN A 51 -10.01 -7.14 8.32
N ILE A 52 -10.62 -7.46 9.46
CA ILE A 52 -10.03 -7.16 10.77
C ILE A 52 -9.03 -8.25 11.12
N PHE A 53 -7.76 -7.87 11.25
CA PHE A 53 -6.69 -8.77 11.68
C PHE A 53 -6.52 -8.71 13.20
N SER A 54 -7.37 -9.43 13.91
CA SER A 54 -7.41 -9.37 15.37
C SER A 54 -6.20 -10.03 16.04
N ARG A 55 -5.93 -9.65 17.29
CA ARG A 55 -4.84 -10.12 18.15
C ARG A 55 -5.39 -10.37 19.55
N ASP A 56 -4.89 -11.40 20.20
CA ASP A 56 -5.26 -11.67 21.57
C ASP A 56 -4.33 -10.93 22.53
N VAL A 57 -4.93 -10.25 23.50
CA VAL A 57 -4.22 -9.60 24.60
C VAL A 57 -3.56 -10.68 25.46
N PRO A 58 -2.28 -10.52 25.89
CA PRO A 58 -1.59 -11.48 26.74
C PRO A 58 -2.39 -11.82 28.01
N ALA A 59 -2.17 -13.00 28.59
CA ALA A 59 -2.94 -13.47 29.75
C ALA A 59 -2.93 -12.50 30.96
N GLY A 60 -1.86 -11.71 31.13
CA GLY A 60 -1.74 -10.69 32.17
C GLY A 60 -2.49 -9.38 31.91
N GLY A 61 -3.16 -9.25 30.76
CA GLY A 61 -3.66 -7.98 30.26
C GLY A 61 -2.57 -7.11 29.65
N ASP A 62 -2.97 -5.94 29.15
CA ASP A 62 -2.08 -4.91 28.65
C ASP A 62 -2.70 -3.53 28.89
N THR A 63 -1.91 -2.46 28.88
CA THR A 63 -2.42 -1.08 29.06
C THR A 63 -2.00 -0.23 27.89
N LEU A 64 -2.96 0.47 27.30
CA LEU A 64 -2.73 1.43 26.21
C LEU A 64 -3.25 2.82 26.61
N VAL A 65 -2.76 3.83 25.92
CA VAL A 65 -3.25 5.21 26.08
C VAL A 65 -4.13 5.56 24.88
N VAL A 66 -5.36 6.01 25.15
CA VAL A 66 -6.32 6.52 24.14
C VAL A 66 -6.75 7.89 24.63
N ASP A 67 -6.58 8.92 23.80
CA ASP A 67 -6.97 10.29 24.12
C ASP A 67 -6.43 10.78 25.48
N ASP A 68 -5.13 10.50 25.73
CA ASP A 68 -4.41 10.76 26.99
C ASP A 68 -4.94 10.01 28.23
N GLU A 69 -5.87 9.08 28.05
CA GLU A 69 -6.42 8.23 29.11
C GLU A 69 -5.83 6.81 29.07
N SER A 70 -5.49 6.28 30.24
CA SER A 70 -4.97 4.92 30.39
C SER A 70 -6.12 3.90 30.38
N VAL A 71 -6.13 3.02 29.39
CA VAL A 71 -7.13 1.98 29.19
C VAL A 71 -6.49 0.60 29.40
N PHE A 72 -6.98 -0.14 30.38
CA PHE A 72 -6.57 -1.51 30.63
C PHE A 72 -7.36 -2.50 29.76
N LEU A 73 -6.64 -3.33 29.01
CA LEU A 73 -7.16 -4.43 28.22
C LEU A 73 -7.08 -5.73 29.02
N PRO A 74 -8.22 -6.40 29.30
CA PRO A 74 -8.22 -7.70 29.97
C PRO A 74 -7.54 -8.77 29.12
N GLY A 75 -6.80 -9.68 29.77
CA GLY A 75 -6.15 -10.80 29.08
C GLY A 75 -7.14 -11.71 28.35
N GLY A 76 -6.75 -12.17 27.16
CA GLY A 76 -7.61 -12.98 26.29
C GLY A 76 -8.65 -12.18 25.49
N THR A 77 -8.69 -10.85 25.63
CA THR A 77 -9.52 -9.99 24.76
C THR A 77 -8.95 -9.99 23.34
N CYS A 78 -9.83 -10.11 22.34
CA CYS A 78 -9.44 -10.02 20.94
C CYS A 78 -9.54 -8.56 20.47
N ILE A 79 -8.43 -7.93 20.13
CA ILE A 79 -8.34 -6.53 19.66
C ILE A 79 -8.00 -6.49 18.18
N GLY A 80 -8.56 -5.54 17.44
CA GLY A 80 -8.24 -5.34 16.04
C GLY A 80 -8.60 -3.92 15.59
N TYR A 81 -7.98 -3.47 14.51
CA TYR A 81 -8.31 -2.19 13.89
C TYR A 81 -9.05 -2.44 12.58
N SER A 82 -9.95 -1.51 12.24
CA SER A 82 -10.56 -1.47 10.91
C SER A 82 -9.61 -0.75 9.96
N ALA A 83 -8.92 -1.51 9.12
CA ALA A 83 -8.06 -0.92 8.10
C ALA A 83 -8.86 0.03 7.20
N TYR A 84 -10.09 -0.32 6.82
CA TYR A 84 -10.91 0.53 5.97
C TYR A 84 -11.28 1.88 6.63
N ALA A 85 -11.80 1.85 7.86
CA ALA A 85 -12.23 3.07 8.55
C ALA A 85 -11.05 4.00 8.89
N MET A 86 -9.91 3.42 9.29
CA MET A 86 -8.70 4.18 9.58
C MET A 86 -8.19 4.96 8.35
N HIS A 87 -8.27 4.38 7.15
CA HIS A 87 -7.88 5.08 5.92
C HIS A 87 -8.86 6.19 5.51
N GLN A 88 -10.05 6.23 6.10
CA GLN A 88 -11.06 7.27 5.89
C GLN A 88 -11.08 8.32 7.01
N ASN A 89 -10.19 8.22 8.00
CA ASN A 89 -10.17 9.16 9.11
C ASN A 89 -9.75 10.56 8.62
N GLU A 90 -10.67 11.52 8.74
CA GLU A 90 -10.48 12.92 8.33
C GLU A 90 -9.43 13.65 9.19
N GLU A 91 -9.18 13.22 10.42
CA GLU A 91 -8.12 13.82 11.25
C GLU A 91 -6.73 13.51 10.69
N ILE A 92 -6.55 12.31 10.11
CA ILE A 92 -5.28 11.86 9.54
C ILE A 92 -5.14 12.38 8.11
N TYR A 93 -6.19 12.22 7.30
CA TYR A 93 -6.12 12.45 5.86
C TYR A 93 -6.72 13.79 5.42
N GLY A 94 -7.48 14.50 6.26
CA GLY A 94 -8.20 15.71 5.91
C GLY A 94 -9.67 15.45 5.56
N THR A 95 -10.46 16.51 5.44
CA THR A 95 -11.92 16.46 5.18
C THR A 95 -12.29 15.87 3.82
N ASP A 96 -11.30 15.70 2.93
CA ASP A 96 -11.44 15.06 1.62
C ASP A 96 -10.97 13.60 1.64
N ALA A 97 -10.94 12.95 2.82
CA ALA A 97 -10.46 11.58 2.98
C ALA A 97 -11.20 10.57 2.08
N GLU A 98 -12.45 10.80 1.70
CA GLU A 98 -13.16 9.91 0.76
C GLU A 98 -12.73 10.09 -0.70
N ALA A 99 -12.11 11.22 -1.05
CA ALA A 99 -11.66 11.51 -2.40
C ALA A 99 -10.32 10.84 -2.71
N PHE A 100 -10.21 10.31 -3.94
CA PHE A 100 -8.93 9.86 -4.47
C PHE A 100 -8.11 11.07 -4.91
N GLN A 101 -7.13 11.47 -4.09
CA GLN A 101 -6.28 12.63 -4.35
C GLN A 101 -4.81 12.30 -4.07
N PRO A 102 -4.05 11.82 -5.08
CA PRO A 102 -2.63 11.51 -4.95
C PRO A 102 -1.80 12.68 -4.41
N GLU A 103 -2.23 13.92 -4.69
CA GLU A 103 -1.52 15.13 -4.28
C GLU A 103 -1.35 15.25 -2.76
N ARG A 104 -2.20 14.58 -1.96
CA ARG A 104 -2.10 14.60 -0.49
C ARG A 104 -0.77 14.07 0.04
N TRP A 105 -0.11 13.22 -0.73
CA TRP A 105 1.18 12.64 -0.35
C TRP A 105 2.36 13.59 -0.55
N PHE A 106 2.11 14.79 -1.10
CA PHE A 106 3.03 15.92 -1.11
C PHE A 106 2.75 16.91 0.03
N GLU A 107 2.23 16.40 1.16
CA GLU A 107 2.05 17.18 2.38
C GLU A 107 3.37 17.85 2.80
N SER A 108 3.27 19.14 3.09
CA SER A 108 4.39 20.00 3.46
C SER A 108 4.82 19.75 4.90
N ASP A 109 3.86 19.47 5.79
CA ASP A 109 4.13 19.09 7.17
C ASP A 109 4.68 17.65 7.22
N GLN A 110 5.98 17.55 7.53
CA GLN A 110 6.67 16.26 7.56
C GLN A 110 6.21 15.34 8.70
N ALA A 111 5.73 15.89 9.82
CA ALA A 111 5.22 15.09 10.92
C ALA A 111 3.89 14.44 10.52
N LYS A 112 2.98 15.26 9.99
CA LYS A 112 1.69 14.78 9.46
C LYS A 112 1.90 13.76 8.33
N LEU A 113 2.81 14.03 7.40
CA LEU A 113 3.13 13.08 6.32
C LEU A 113 3.65 11.75 6.87
N ALA A 114 4.51 11.77 7.89
CA ALA A 114 5.01 10.56 8.53
C ALA A 114 3.88 9.75 9.19
N ASP A 115 2.95 10.40 9.88
CA ASP A 115 1.79 9.76 10.50
C ASP A 115 0.84 9.15 9.46
N MET A 116 0.56 9.88 8.38
CA MET A 116 -0.22 9.38 7.24
C MET A 116 0.42 8.14 6.61
N ILE A 117 1.74 8.15 6.43
CA ILE A 117 2.51 7.03 5.87
C ILE A 117 2.49 5.83 6.81
N LEU A 118 2.72 6.03 8.10
CA LEU A 118 2.72 4.98 9.12
C LEU A 118 1.34 4.31 9.19
N THR A 119 0.29 5.13 9.25
CA THR A 119 -1.11 4.67 9.26
C THR A 119 -1.41 3.86 8.01
N ASN A 120 -1.04 4.36 6.83
CA ASN A 120 -1.25 3.64 5.58
C ASN A 120 -0.51 2.30 5.56
N ASP A 121 0.72 2.27 6.08
CA ASP A 121 1.55 1.06 6.10
C ASP A 121 0.98 -0.05 6.99
N LEU A 122 0.06 0.27 7.92
CA LEU A 122 -0.65 -0.73 8.73
C LEU A 122 -1.51 -1.68 7.89
N MET A 123 -1.86 -1.35 6.63
CA MET A 123 -2.49 -2.33 5.73
C MET A 123 -1.62 -3.59 5.51
N PHE A 124 -0.30 -3.46 5.69
CA PHE A 124 0.65 -4.57 5.66
C PHE A 124 0.97 -5.10 7.05
N GLY A 125 0.29 -4.66 8.11
CA GLY A 125 0.62 -4.97 9.49
C GLY A 125 1.86 -4.23 10.01
N TYR A 126 2.19 -4.49 11.28
CA TYR A 126 3.25 -3.80 12.00
C TYR A 126 4.13 -4.76 12.82
N GLY A 127 5.37 -4.35 13.06
CA GLY A 127 6.34 -5.07 13.88
C GLY A 127 6.55 -6.51 13.38
N LYS A 128 6.56 -7.47 14.32
CA LYS A 128 6.77 -8.90 14.02
C LYS A 128 5.70 -9.54 13.13
N LEU A 129 4.56 -8.87 12.95
CA LEU A 129 3.41 -9.36 12.16
C LEU A 129 3.25 -8.57 10.86
N GLN A 130 4.24 -7.76 10.50
CA GLN A 130 4.27 -7.11 9.20
C GLN A 130 4.43 -8.15 8.09
N SER A 131 3.65 -7.98 7.03
CA SER A 131 3.65 -8.83 5.84
C SER A 131 5.03 -8.83 5.17
N LEU A 132 5.63 -10.02 5.10
CA LEU A 132 6.87 -10.27 4.36
C LEU A 132 6.73 -9.98 2.86
N GLY A 133 5.49 -10.00 2.34
CA GLY A 133 5.19 -9.73 0.94
C GLY A 133 5.20 -8.26 0.55
N LYS A 134 5.22 -7.31 1.52
CA LYS A 134 5.14 -5.87 1.24
C LYS A 134 6.15 -5.40 0.18
N PRO A 135 7.46 -5.75 0.24
CA PRO A 135 8.40 -5.30 -0.78
C PRO A 135 8.10 -5.86 -2.17
N VAL A 136 7.62 -7.11 -2.26
CA VAL A 136 7.27 -7.76 -3.53
C VAL A 136 6.02 -7.12 -4.13
N ALA A 137 4.97 -6.94 -3.31
CA ALA A 137 3.74 -6.29 -3.74
C ALA A 137 3.99 -4.88 -4.29
N GLN A 138 4.85 -4.09 -3.63
CA GLN A 138 5.22 -2.74 -4.10
C GLN A 138 5.94 -2.76 -5.46
N ILE A 139 6.79 -3.77 -5.69
CA ILE A 139 7.47 -3.97 -6.99
C ILE A 139 6.43 -4.30 -8.07
N GLU A 140 5.56 -5.28 -7.78
CA GLU A 140 4.57 -5.78 -8.73
C GLU A 140 3.55 -4.70 -9.10
N ILE A 141 2.98 -3.99 -8.11
CA ILE A 141 2.01 -2.91 -8.33
C ILE A 141 2.67 -1.77 -9.11
N GLY A 142 3.86 -1.33 -8.67
CA GLY A 142 4.56 -0.21 -9.30
C GLY A 142 4.92 -0.47 -10.76
N LYS A 143 5.43 -1.67 -11.07
CA LYS A 143 5.74 -2.05 -12.44
C LYS A 143 4.49 -2.27 -13.27
N THR A 144 3.48 -2.95 -12.72
CA THR A 144 2.24 -3.24 -13.44
C THR A 144 1.52 -1.96 -13.87
N ILE A 145 1.31 -1.01 -12.95
CA ILE A 145 0.63 0.24 -13.27
C ILE A 145 1.43 1.05 -14.30
N PHE A 146 2.75 1.14 -14.12
CA PHE A 146 3.59 1.85 -15.06
C PHE A 146 3.55 1.25 -16.47
N GLU A 147 3.72 -0.07 -16.59
CA GLU A 147 3.71 -0.74 -17.89
C GLU A 147 2.34 -0.69 -18.55
N LEU A 148 1.25 -0.78 -17.78
CA LEU A 148 -0.09 -0.64 -18.33
C LEU A 148 -0.30 0.75 -18.95
N LEU A 149 0.05 1.82 -18.22
CA LEU A 149 -0.10 3.19 -18.70
C LEU A 149 0.87 3.55 -19.83
N ARG A 150 2.04 2.91 -19.89
CA ARG A 150 3.04 3.16 -20.94
C ARG A 150 2.69 2.49 -22.26
N ASN A 151 2.08 1.30 -22.21
CA ASN A 151 1.88 0.46 -23.40
C ASN A 151 0.45 0.46 -23.93
N PHE A 152 -0.52 0.95 -23.14
CA PHE A 152 -1.94 0.89 -23.49
C PHE A 152 -2.64 2.21 -23.21
N ASP A 153 -3.53 2.62 -24.11
CA ASP A 153 -4.51 3.67 -23.87
C ASP A 153 -5.75 3.06 -23.22
N LEU A 154 -5.84 3.17 -21.89
CA LEU A 154 -6.93 2.58 -21.11
C LEU A 154 -8.19 3.46 -21.19
N ALA A 155 -9.35 2.83 -21.47
CA ALA A 155 -10.65 3.49 -21.44
C ALA A 155 -11.71 2.58 -20.83
N LEU A 156 -12.68 3.18 -20.13
CA LEU A 156 -13.84 2.46 -19.59
C LEU A 156 -14.82 2.12 -20.72
N ILE A 157 -15.26 0.86 -20.79
CA ILE A 157 -16.26 0.41 -21.78
C ILE A 157 -17.61 1.09 -21.51
N ARG A 158 -17.95 1.31 -20.23
CA ARG A 158 -19.22 1.91 -19.80
C ARG A 158 -19.01 3.00 -18.74
N PRO A 159 -18.62 4.23 -19.14
CA PRO A 159 -18.26 5.30 -18.19
C PRO A 159 -19.42 5.78 -17.33
N THR A 160 -20.67 5.60 -17.77
CA THR A 160 -21.88 6.02 -17.04
C THR A 160 -22.40 4.96 -16.07
N ARG A 161 -21.85 3.74 -16.09
CA ARG A 161 -22.28 2.65 -15.24
C ARG A 161 -21.14 2.27 -14.30
N PRO A 162 -21.23 2.57 -12.99
CA PRO A 162 -20.22 2.11 -12.04
C PRO A 162 -20.19 0.59 -11.99
N TRP A 163 -19.01 0.02 -11.69
CA TRP A 163 -18.87 -1.40 -11.44
C TRP A 163 -19.57 -1.81 -10.14
N ASP A 164 -19.98 -3.08 -10.06
CA ASP A 164 -20.60 -3.62 -8.85
C ASP A 164 -19.49 -4.14 -7.93
N VAL A 165 -19.35 -3.56 -6.74
CA VAL A 165 -18.40 -4.03 -5.72
C VAL A 165 -19.12 -4.68 -4.56
N ARG A 166 -18.63 -5.84 -4.12
CA ARG A 166 -19.11 -6.52 -2.91
C ARG A 166 -17.94 -6.85 -2.00
N ASN A 167 -18.08 -6.55 -0.71
CA ASN A 167 -17.14 -7.02 0.29
C ASN A 167 -17.48 -8.49 0.64
N LEU A 168 -16.55 -9.39 0.35
CA LEU A 168 -16.60 -10.81 0.67
C LEU A 168 -15.57 -11.11 1.75
N VAL A 169 -15.97 -10.95 3.02
CA VAL A 169 -15.13 -11.25 4.19
C VAL A 169 -13.78 -10.50 4.13
N GLY A 170 -13.86 -9.20 3.82
CA GLY A 170 -12.72 -8.30 3.72
C GLY A 170 -11.97 -8.30 2.40
N LEU A 171 -12.40 -9.08 1.40
CA LEU A 171 -11.91 -8.98 0.03
C LEU A 171 -12.98 -8.34 -0.86
N PHE A 172 -12.59 -7.37 -1.68
CA PHE A 172 -13.52 -6.74 -2.60
C PHE A 172 -13.62 -7.52 -3.91
N ALA A 173 -14.80 -8.07 -4.19
CA ALA A 173 -15.12 -8.67 -5.47
C ALA A 173 -15.76 -7.61 -6.38
N ILE A 174 -15.16 -7.41 -7.56
CA ILE A 174 -15.65 -6.50 -8.59
C ILE A 174 -16.34 -7.33 -9.67
N SER A 175 -17.54 -6.93 -10.08
CA SER A 175 -18.30 -7.56 -11.16
C SER A 175 -18.90 -6.50 -12.08
N SER A 176 -19.38 -6.93 -13.25
CA SER A 176 -20.01 -6.06 -14.25
C SER A 176 -19.08 -4.96 -14.82
N MET A 177 -17.80 -5.27 -15.06
CA MET A 177 -16.84 -4.37 -15.75
C MET A 177 -17.25 -4.02 -17.18
#